data_AF-A0A6G9Z2C4-F1
#
_entry.id   AF-A0A6G9Z2C4-F1
#
_cell.length_a   1.000
_cell.length_b   1.000
_cell.length_c   1.000
_cell.angle_alpha   90.00
_cell.angle_beta   90.00
_cell.angle_gamma   90.00
#
_symmetry.space_group_name_H-M   'P 1'
#
loop_
_entity.id
_entity.type
_entity.pdbx_description
1 polymer ?
#
loop_
_entity_poly.entity_id
_entity_poly.type
_entity_poly.pdbx_seq_one_letter_code
_entity_poly.pdbx_strand_id
1 'polypeptide(L)'
;MGAHPRRGRIHQALRRLRPAGARVGRARGARDGRQPGDQRRVRGGGRRIPGRPAGGGVVKPGYIDSRTEDFDPAPALRHYLAGTAAGDGDRLDAVTRYAVQPPGKLVRPVLLVESAAAVGADPADLVPIAVALEYLHVATLVHDDIIDGDLLRRGRPTVHARYGRDEAIVAGDALLLDTFRTLTEAAELGFPPAAVLEAVRIVAVAGLDLCRGQAMEAGLAGDLYCGMARYRTMAGLKTGALFIAACAAGAVLGGGSGEEVRALRSFADHLGCAFQMRDDLLPYLADTSRAGKSSVTDIVNQRPTFPVLVGIELADTSQRRRIERSLGGRLPADEAHRLLRQVLTETGALAEASARVAAEVAAARADLAPFGVRGERLIALADSMIGRTW
;
A
#
# COMPACT_ATOMS: atom_id res chain seq x y z
N MET A 1 -9.94 39.70 -41.04
CA MET A 1 -11.08 40.50 -40.53
C MET A 1 -12.26 39.54 -40.40
N GLY A 2 -12.87 39.44 -39.21
CA GLY A 2 -13.98 38.51 -38.87
C GLY A 2 -13.51 37.25 -38.12
N ALA A 3 -13.36 37.26 -36.79
CA ALA A 3 -14.37 37.23 -35.71
C ALA A 3 -14.76 35.79 -35.28
N HIS A 4 -14.03 35.23 -34.30
CA HIS A 4 -14.48 34.10 -33.46
C HIS A 4 -14.85 34.64 -32.07
N PRO A 5 -16.05 34.38 -31.53
CA PRO A 5 -16.42 34.87 -30.21
C PRO A 5 -15.81 34.00 -29.10
N ARG A 6 -15.24 34.70 -28.12
CA ARG A 6 -14.62 34.22 -26.88
C ARG A 6 -15.66 33.79 -25.83
N ARG A 7 -15.26 32.81 -25.02
CA ARG A 7 -15.33 32.72 -23.54
C ARG A 7 -16.64 33.10 -22.83
N GLY A 8 -17.21 32.11 -22.13
CA GLY A 8 -18.20 32.23 -21.05
C GLY A 8 -19.06 30.95 -21.04
N ARG A 9 -19.12 30.13 -19.99
CA ARG A 9 -19.53 30.45 -18.62
C ARG A 9 -18.98 29.42 -17.62
N ILE A 10 -17.82 29.71 -17.04
CA ILE A 10 -17.47 29.28 -15.68
C ILE A 10 -17.88 30.46 -14.80
N HIS A 11 -19.15 30.51 -14.34
CA HIS A 11 -19.62 31.43 -13.29
C HIS A 11 -21.10 31.19 -12.92
N GLN A 12 -21.44 29.99 -12.44
CA GLN A 12 -22.76 29.80 -11.82
C GLN A 12 -22.83 28.72 -10.72
N ALA A 13 -21.85 28.69 -9.83
CA ALA A 13 -21.91 27.83 -8.63
C ALA A 13 -21.40 28.51 -7.34
N LEU A 14 -21.50 29.85 -7.23
CA LEU A 14 -21.05 30.60 -6.04
C LEU A 14 -22.10 31.59 -5.50
N ARG A 15 -23.38 31.21 -5.47
CA ARG A 15 -24.40 32.00 -4.76
C ARG A 15 -25.51 31.12 -4.18
N ARG A 16 -25.24 30.36 -3.10
CA ARG A 16 -26.23 30.01 -2.04
C ARG A 16 -25.52 29.55 -0.76
N LEU A 17 -24.78 30.44 -0.10
CA LEU A 17 -24.47 30.29 1.32
C LEU A 17 -24.60 31.65 2.00
N ARG A 18 -25.74 31.87 2.67
CA ARG A 18 -25.86 32.79 3.79
C ARG A 18 -26.47 32.01 4.97
N PRO A 19 -25.95 32.21 6.19
CA PRO A 19 -26.38 31.47 7.36
C PRO A 19 -27.64 32.10 7.95
N ALA A 20 -28.57 31.29 8.45
CA ALA A 20 -29.69 31.76 9.24
C ALA A 20 -29.87 30.88 10.48
N GLY A 21 -29.65 31.49 11.65
CA GLY A 21 -30.54 31.31 12.80
C GLY A 21 -30.20 30.21 13.78
N ALA A 22 -29.40 30.55 14.78
CA ALA A 22 -29.39 29.87 16.07
C ALA A 22 -30.79 29.90 16.72
N ARG A 23 -31.24 28.76 17.25
CA ARG A 23 -32.24 28.72 18.35
C ARG A 23 -31.83 27.69 19.39
N VAL A 24 -31.73 28.21 20.61
CA VAL A 24 -31.49 27.52 21.88
C VAL A 24 -32.78 26.80 22.30
N GLY A 25 -32.67 25.56 22.75
CA GLY A 25 -33.73 24.83 23.44
C GLY A 25 -33.15 24.04 24.62
N ARG A 26 -33.51 24.43 25.84
CA ARG A 26 -33.10 23.78 27.11
C ARG A 26 -34.05 22.62 27.48
N ALA A 27 -33.42 21.51 27.87
CA ALA A 27 -33.62 20.67 29.07
C ALA A 27 -34.96 19.98 29.41
N ARG A 28 -34.81 18.68 29.78
CA ARG A 28 -35.41 17.84 30.86
C ARG A 28 -35.53 16.40 30.31
N GLY A 29 -35.22 15.29 30.98
CA GLY A 29 -34.81 14.95 32.33
C GLY A 29 -35.19 13.47 32.57
N ALA A 30 -34.39 12.77 33.39
CA ALA A 30 -34.75 11.61 34.24
C ALA A 30 -34.76 10.15 33.72
N ARG A 31 -33.88 9.36 34.38
CA ARG A 31 -34.07 8.07 35.10
C ARG A 31 -33.89 6.71 34.41
N ASP A 32 -32.84 6.03 34.90
CA ASP A 32 -32.69 4.66 35.40
C ASP A 32 -33.70 3.56 35.03
N GLY A 33 -33.12 2.39 34.68
CA GLY A 33 -33.78 1.09 34.70
C GLY A 33 -32.93 -0.02 34.07
N ARG A 34 -32.01 -0.61 34.84
CA ARG A 34 -31.41 -1.92 34.52
C ARG A 34 -32.34 -3.04 34.98
N GLN A 35 -32.51 -4.09 34.16
CA GLN A 35 -32.45 -5.50 34.56
C GLN A 35 -32.36 -6.44 33.32
N PRO A 36 -31.86 -7.69 33.47
CA PRO A 36 -31.17 -8.42 32.41
C PRO A 36 -31.96 -9.58 31.80
N GLY A 37 -31.56 -9.98 30.58
CA GLY A 37 -31.83 -11.31 30.03
C GLY A 37 -32.34 -11.29 28.60
N ASP A 38 -31.47 -11.58 27.63
CA ASP A 38 -31.76 -12.57 26.58
C ASP A 38 -30.46 -12.89 25.82
N GLN A 39 -29.97 -14.13 25.96
CA GLN A 39 -28.87 -14.65 25.14
C GLN A 39 -29.39 -14.89 23.73
N ARG A 40 -29.20 -13.92 22.83
CA ARG A 40 -29.47 -14.10 21.40
C ARG A 40 -28.18 -14.31 20.62
N ARG A 41 -28.14 -15.46 19.94
CA ARG A 41 -27.15 -15.86 18.93
C ARG A 41 -26.75 -14.69 18.03
N VAL A 42 -25.46 -14.38 18.01
CA VAL A 42 -24.85 -13.44 17.07
C VAL A 42 -24.83 -14.11 15.69
N ARG A 43 -25.80 -13.78 14.82
CA ARG A 43 -25.62 -13.91 13.37
C ARG A 43 -24.87 -12.67 12.90
N GLY A 44 -23.69 -12.87 12.32
CA GLY A 44 -22.86 -11.81 11.76
C GLY A 44 -23.56 -11.15 10.56
N GLY A 45 -24.32 -10.08 10.82
CA GLY A 45 -24.69 -9.12 9.80
C GLY A 45 -23.66 -8.00 9.81
N GLY A 46 -22.94 -7.80 8.71
CA GLY A 46 -21.98 -6.70 8.56
C GLY A 46 -22.62 -5.35 8.89
N ARG A 47 -21.87 -4.47 9.56
CA ARG A 47 -22.36 -3.13 9.87
C ARG A 47 -22.38 -2.31 8.58
N ARG A 48 -23.58 -1.99 8.11
CA ARG A 48 -23.75 -0.95 7.09
C ARG A 48 -23.43 0.40 7.69
N ILE A 49 -22.78 1.25 6.90
CA ILE A 49 -22.50 2.64 7.29
C ILE A 49 -23.84 3.37 7.55
N PRO A 50 -24.04 3.98 8.74
CA PRO A 50 -25.27 4.69 9.07
C PRO A 50 -25.50 5.90 8.14
N GLY A 51 -26.66 5.98 7.49
CA GLY A 51 -27.03 7.10 6.60
C GLY A 51 -27.50 6.71 5.20
N ARG A 52 -27.44 5.42 4.83
CA ARG A 52 -27.95 4.93 3.54
C ARG A 52 -29.49 4.92 3.55
N PRO A 53 -30.19 5.62 2.64
CA PRO A 53 -31.63 5.50 2.53
C PRO A 53 -32.02 4.06 2.20
N ALA A 54 -33.00 3.53 2.93
CA ALA A 54 -33.57 2.22 2.67
C ALA A 54 -34.41 2.29 1.38
N GLY A 55 -33.84 1.82 0.27
CA GLY A 55 -34.57 1.62 -0.99
C GLY A 55 -34.69 2.88 -1.86
N GLY A 56 -33.95 2.88 -2.96
CA GLY A 56 -34.05 3.85 -4.05
C GLY A 56 -33.03 3.47 -5.12
N GLY A 57 -33.50 2.85 -6.20
CA GLY A 57 -32.68 2.17 -7.19
C GLY A 57 -31.67 3.06 -7.91
N VAL A 58 -30.39 2.83 -7.65
CA VAL A 58 -29.35 2.87 -8.68
C VAL A 58 -28.52 1.60 -8.48
N VAL A 59 -28.82 0.57 -9.27
CA VAL A 59 -27.89 -0.55 -9.47
C VAL A 59 -26.78 0.01 -10.36
N LYS A 60 -25.61 0.33 -9.78
CA LYS A 60 -24.41 0.62 -10.58
C LYS A 60 -24.02 -0.65 -11.37
N PRO A 61 -23.51 -0.55 -12.62
CA PRO A 61 -23.03 -1.72 -13.35
C PRO A 61 -21.93 -2.44 -12.55
N GLY A 62 -22.06 -3.77 -12.36
CA GLY A 62 -21.04 -4.60 -11.69
C GLY A 62 -21.31 -5.02 -10.24
N TYR A 63 -22.56 -5.32 -9.86
CA TYR A 63 -22.87 -5.90 -8.54
C TYR A 63 -22.16 -7.25 -8.34
N ILE A 64 -21.19 -7.31 -7.41
CA ILE A 64 -20.62 -8.55 -6.85
C ILE A 64 -21.23 -8.71 -5.45
N ASP A 65 -21.85 -9.86 -5.18
CA ASP A 65 -22.58 -10.11 -3.94
C ASP A 65 -21.60 -10.26 -2.75
N SER A 66 -21.66 -9.32 -1.79
CA SER A 66 -20.80 -9.27 -0.60
C SER A 66 -21.19 -10.24 0.53
N ARG A 67 -22.12 -11.16 0.27
CA ARG A 67 -22.83 -11.96 1.28
C ARG A 67 -22.25 -13.34 1.56
N THR A 68 -21.09 -13.68 1.02
CA THR A 68 -20.42 -14.96 1.29
C THR A 68 -19.22 -14.74 2.21
N GLU A 69 -18.96 -15.71 3.09
CA GLU A 69 -17.74 -15.79 3.91
C GLU A 69 -16.45 -15.76 3.04
N ASP A 70 -16.60 -15.91 1.72
CA ASP A 70 -15.57 -16.02 0.67
C ASP A 70 -15.38 -14.76 -0.21
N PHE A 71 -15.85 -13.56 0.18
CA PHE A 71 -15.67 -12.36 -0.67
C PHE A 71 -14.18 -12.08 -0.93
N ASP A 72 -13.64 -12.32 -2.12
CA ASP A 72 -12.29 -11.92 -2.48
C ASP A 72 -12.30 -10.49 -3.06
N PRO A 73 -11.65 -9.49 -2.41
CA PRO A 73 -11.60 -8.14 -2.93
C PRO A 73 -10.79 -8.02 -4.23
N ALA A 74 -9.84 -8.91 -4.52
CA ALA A 74 -8.90 -8.73 -5.62
C ALA A 74 -9.60 -8.72 -7.00
N PRO A 75 -10.52 -9.65 -7.35
CA PRO A 75 -11.31 -9.58 -8.57
C PRO A 75 -12.14 -8.30 -8.68
N ALA A 76 -12.78 -7.87 -7.58
CA ALA A 76 -13.60 -6.65 -7.55
C ALA A 76 -12.74 -5.40 -7.79
N LEU A 77 -11.56 -5.32 -7.18
CA LEU A 77 -10.59 -4.24 -7.38
C LEU A 77 -10.07 -4.22 -8.82
N ARG A 78 -9.73 -5.38 -9.41
CA ARG A 78 -9.31 -5.47 -10.81
C ARG A 78 -10.40 -4.99 -11.75
N HIS A 79 -11.64 -5.40 -11.50
CA HIS A 79 -12.79 -4.95 -12.27
C HIS A 79 -12.99 -3.43 -12.16
N TYR A 80 -12.93 -2.89 -10.93
CA TYR A 80 -13.08 -1.46 -10.69
C TYR A 80 -11.98 -0.65 -11.40
N LEU A 81 -10.70 -1.04 -11.25
CA LEU A 81 -9.57 -0.41 -11.95
C LEU A 81 -9.69 -0.49 -13.48
N ALA A 82 -10.25 -1.57 -14.01
CA ALA A 82 -10.52 -1.70 -15.44
C ALA A 82 -11.65 -0.76 -15.91
N GLY A 83 -12.68 -0.55 -15.08
CA GLY A 83 -13.81 0.33 -15.36
C GLY A 83 -13.52 1.82 -15.17
N THR A 84 -12.79 2.21 -14.12
CA THR A 84 -12.36 3.61 -13.90
C THR A 84 -11.37 4.09 -14.94
N ALA A 85 -10.67 3.16 -15.60
CA ALA A 85 -9.82 3.47 -16.72
C ALA A 85 -10.60 3.88 -17.98
N ALA A 86 -11.92 4.06 -17.97
CA ALA A 86 -12.70 4.49 -19.14
C ALA A 86 -12.91 6.03 -19.23
N GLY A 87 -11.92 6.84 -18.81
CA GLY A 87 -11.95 8.32 -18.92
C GLY A 87 -11.90 8.88 -20.36
N ASP A 88 -12.29 10.15 -20.50
CA ASP A 88 -12.71 10.92 -21.71
C ASP A 88 -11.67 11.08 -22.85
N GLY A 89 -10.57 10.32 -22.81
CA GLY A 89 -9.78 10.02 -24.01
C GLY A 89 -8.69 11.06 -24.35
N ASP A 90 -8.13 11.74 -23.35
CA ASP A 90 -6.95 12.57 -23.56
C ASP A 90 -5.63 11.78 -23.40
N ARG A 91 -4.52 12.46 -23.69
CA ARG A 91 -3.18 11.86 -23.67
C ARG A 91 -2.74 11.46 -22.26
N LEU A 92 -3.09 12.24 -21.24
CA LEU A 92 -2.71 11.95 -19.85
C LEU A 92 -3.42 10.69 -19.37
N ASP A 93 -4.73 10.56 -19.66
CA ASP A 93 -5.53 9.36 -19.37
C ASP A 93 -4.93 8.10 -20.00
N ALA A 94 -4.40 8.21 -21.23
CA ALA A 94 -3.77 7.09 -21.89
C ALA A 94 -2.48 6.64 -21.19
N VAL A 95 -1.67 7.58 -20.67
CA VAL A 95 -0.41 7.30 -19.98
C VAL A 95 -0.67 6.76 -18.58
N THR A 96 -1.57 7.37 -17.80
CA THR A 96 -1.94 6.88 -16.45
C THR A 96 -2.59 5.50 -16.53
N ARG A 97 -3.46 5.24 -17.52
CA ARG A 97 -4.01 3.92 -17.79
C ARG A 97 -2.92 2.88 -18.09
N TYR A 98 -1.92 3.24 -18.90
CA TYR A 98 -0.80 2.35 -19.18
C TYR A 98 0.00 2.02 -17.92
N ALA A 99 0.18 3.00 -17.02
CA ALA A 99 0.89 2.82 -15.76
C ALA A 99 0.16 1.86 -14.81
N VAL A 100 -1.16 2.00 -14.70
CA VAL A 100 -2.00 1.20 -13.79
C VAL A 100 -2.28 -0.20 -14.33
N GLN A 101 -2.25 -0.42 -15.65
CA GLN A 101 -2.66 -1.69 -16.27
C GLN A 101 -1.51 -2.48 -16.95
N PRO A 102 -1.41 -3.80 -16.71
CA PRO A 102 -2.24 -4.60 -15.82
C PRO A 102 -1.91 -4.33 -14.35
N PRO A 103 -2.92 -4.38 -13.45
CA PRO A 103 -2.68 -4.24 -12.03
C PRO A 103 -1.81 -5.37 -11.51
N GLY A 104 -0.99 -5.05 -10.50
CA GLY A 104 -0.09 -6.02 -9.87
C GLY A 104 -0.82 -7.01 -8.99
N LYS A 105 -0.23 -7.28 -7.82
CA LYS A 105 -0.85 -8.11 -6.80
C LYS A 105 -1.96 -7.40 -6.01
N LEU A 106 -2.10 -6.08 -6.11
CA LEU A 106 -3.13 -5.30 -5.38
C LEU A 106 -3.10 -5.46 -3.85
N VAL A 107 -1.92 -5.78 -3.31
CA VAL A 107 -1.67 -5.99 -1.88
C VAL A 107 -2.26 -4.86 -1.01
N ARG A 108 -1.96 -3.60 -1.35
CA ARG A 108 -2.31 -2.44 -0.53
C ARG A 108 -3.82 -2.15 -0.54
N PRO A 109 -4.51 -2.11 -1.70
CA PRO A 109 -5.97 -2.06 -1.73
C PRO A 109 -6.65 -3.21 -0.97
N VAL A 110 -6.13 -4.44 -1.11
CA VAL A 110 -6.67 -5.61 -0.40
C VAL A 110 -6.54 -5.42 1.11
N LEU A 111 -5.36 -5.01 1.60
CA LEU A 111 -5.15 -4.73 3.02
C LEU A 111 -6.13 -3.69 3.58
N LEU A 112 -6.47 -2.66 2.80
CA LEU A 112 -7.47 -1.67 3.20
C LEU A 112 -8.85 -2.30 3.36
N VAL A 113 -9.29 -3.08 2.37
CA VAL A 113 -10.60 -3.76 2.40
C VAL A 113 -10.68 -4.76 3.55
N GLU A 114 -9.65 -5.60 3.71
CA GLU A 114 -9.59 -6.60 4.79
C GLU A 114 -9.53 -5.96 6.18
N SER A 115 -8.82 -4.84 6.33
CA SER A 115 -8.76 -4.11 7.60
C SER A 115 -10.09 -3.47 7.97
N ALA A 116 -10.85 -2.98 6.98
CA ALA A 116 -12.20 -2.50 7.19
C ALA A 116 -13.15 -3.64 7.58
N ALA A 117 -13.03 -4.80 6.93
CA ALA A 117 -13.80 -5.99 7.27
C ALA A 117 -13.48 -6.50 8.69
N ALA A 118 -12.21 -6.48 9.09
CA ALA A 118 -11.75 -6.88 10.41
C ALA A 118 -12.41 -6.05 11.54
N VAL A 119 -12.75 -4.78 11.27
CA VAL A 119 -13.48 -3.90 12.22
C VAL A 119 -15.00 -3.91 12.03
N GLY A 120 -15.51 -4.74 11.11
CA GLY A 120 -16.94 -5.05 10.97
C GLY A 120 -17.67 -4.33 9.83
N ALA A 121 -16.96 -3.64 8.93
CA ALA A 121 -17.56 -3.03 7.74
C ALA A 121 -17.83 -4.08 6.63
N ASP A 122 -18.74 -3.76 5.72
CA ASP A 122 -18.93 -4.56 4.50
C ASP A 122 -17.75 -4.28 3.53
N PRO A 123 -16.92 -5.29 3.19
CA PRO A 123 -15.74 -5.09 2.34
C PRO A 123 -16.07 -4.55 0.96
N ALA A 124 -17.26 -4.82 0.41
CA ALA A 124 -17.65 -4.33 -0.91
C ALA A 124 -17.84 -2.81 -0.95
N ASP A 125 -18.24 -2.19 0.16
CA ASP A 125 -18.40 -0.74 0.26
C ASP A 125 -17.05 0.00 0.15
N LEU A 126 -15.93 -0.69 0.43
CA LEU A 126 -14.59 -0.12 0.45
C LEU A 126 -13.85 -0.26 -0.89
N VAL A 127 -14.25 -1.19 -1.77
CA VAL A 127 -13.59 -1.44 -3.07
C VAL A 127 -13.39 -0.15 -3.89
N PRO A 128 -14.40 0.73 -4.06
CA PRO A 128 -14.23 1.97 -4.83
C PRO A 128 -13.19 2.93 -4.27
N ILE A 129 -12.94 2.88 -2.96
CA ILE A 129 -12.02 3.80 -2.26
C ILE A 129 -10.63 3.16 -2.12
N ALA A 130 -10.57 1.84 -1.98
CA ALA A 130 -9.35 1.06 -1.85
C ALA A 130 -8.39 1.23 -3.03
N VAL A 131 -8.91 1.50 -4.24
CA VAL A 131 -8.07 1.74 -5.42
C VAL A 131 -7.20 2.99 -5.33
N ALA A 132 -7.53 3.94 -4.45
CA ALA A 132 -6.67 5.10 -4.19
C ALA A 132 -5.25 4.67 -3.77
N LEU A 133 -5.14 3.58 -2.99
CA LEU A 133 -3.84 3.05 -2.53
C LEU A 133 -3.05 2.43 -3.70
N GLU A 134 -3.73 1.91 -4.73
CA GLU A 134 -3.06 1.47 -5.95
C GLU A 134 -2.60 2.66 -6.79
N TYR A 135 -3.38 3.74 -6.89
CA TYR A 135 -2.93 4.95 -7.59
C TYR A 135 -1.67 5.52 -6.96
N LEU A 136 -1.64 5.66 -5.63
CA LEU A 136 -0.45 6.12 -4.92
C LEU A 136 0.73 5.17 -5.15
N HIS A 137 0.52 3.86 -5.04
CA HIS A 137 1.58 2.90 -5.28
C HIS A 137 2.12 2.95 -6.72
N VAL A 138 1.25 3.02 -7.72
CA VAL A 138 1.66 3.10 -9.12
C VAL A 138 2.39 4.42 -9.38
N ALA A 139 1.92 5.54 -8.84
CA ALA A 139 2.62 6.81 -8.94
C ALA A 139 4.07 6.70 -8.46
N THR A 140 4.28 6.06 -7.30
CA THR A 140 5.62 5.88 -6.74
C THR A 140 6.48 4.99 -7.63
N LEU A 141 5.91 3.93 -8.22
CA LEU A 141 6.64 3.07 -9.15
C LEU A 141 7.05 3.79 -10.44
N VAL A 142 6.18 4.67 -10.96
CA VAL A 142 6.49 5.46 -12.16
C VAL A 142 7.67 6.40 -11.90
N HIS A 143 7.68 7.07 -10.76
CA HIS A 143 8.80 7.94 -10.37
C HIS A 143 10.07 7.14 -10.04
N ASP A 144 9.94 6.00 -9.34
CA ASP A 144 11.05 5.10 -9.01
C ASP A 144 11.73 4.54 -10.28
N ASP A 145 10.94 4.12 -11.29
CA ASP A 145 11.45 3.68 -12.59
C ASP A 145 12.34 4.75 -13.24
N ILE A 146 11.98 6.03 -13.13
CA ILE A 146 12.76 7.14 -13.69
C ILE A 146 14.06 7.34 -12.91
N ILE A 147 14.00 7.25 -11.57
CA ILE A 147 15.16 7.41 -10.68
C ILE A 147 16.17 6.29 -10.92
N ASP A 148 15.69 5.05 -11.03
CA ASP A 148 16.52 3.86 -11.19
C ASP A 148 16.94 3.62 -12.66
N GLY A 149 16.31 4.31 -13.63
CA GLY A 149 16.57 4.14 -15.05
C GLY A 149 16.05 2.81 -15.61
N ASP A 150 15.06 2.21 -14.96
CA ASP A 150 14.52 0.90 -15.30
C ASP A 150 13.75 0.95 -16.62
N LEU A 151 14.18 0.17 -17.61
CA LEU A 151 13.49 0.12 -18.91
C LEU A 151 12.30 -0.84 -18.95
N LEU A 152 12.24 -1.80 -18.03
CA LEU A 152 11.16 -2.79 -17.97
C LEU A 152 10.63 -2.96 -16.54
N ARG A 153 9.31 -3.05 -16.40
CA ARG A 153 8.61 -3.45 -15.18
C ARG A 153 7.59 -4.53 -15.49
N ARG A 154 7.62 -5.63 -14.73
CA ARG A 154 6.73 -6.80 -14.91
C ARG A 154 6.66 -7.31 -16.36
N GLY A 155 7.81 -7.31 -17.04
CA GLY A 155 7.94 -7.78 -18.44
C GLY A 155 7.45 -6.80 -19.51
N ARG A 156 7.04 -5.58 -19.14
CA ARG A 156 6.61 -4.52 -20.07
C ARG A 156 7.53 -3.31 -19.97
N PRO A 157 7.65 -2.49 -21.04
CA PRO A 157 8.31 -1.19 -20.95
C PRO A 157 7.77 -0.35 -19.78
N THR A 158 8.65 0.31 -19.04
CA THR A 158 8.23 1.31 -18.04
C THR A 158 7.57 2.50 -18.73
N VAL A 159 6.85 3.33 -17.96
CA VAL A 159 6.13 4.48 -18.53
C VAL A 159 7.10 5.43 -19.23
N HIS A 160 8.25 5.71 -18.61
CA HIS A 160 9.25 6.60 -19.18
C HIS A 160 9.95 6.01 -20.41
N ALA A 161 10.17 4.68 -20.44
CA ALA A 161 10.73 4.02 -21.62
C ALA A 161 9.77 4.04 -22.82
N ARG A 162 8.45 4.04 -22.57
CA ARG A 162 7.44 4.05 -23.63
C ARG A 162 7.02 5.44 -24.08
N TYR A 163 6.79 6.36 -23.14
CA TYR A 163 6.20 7.68 -23.40
C TYR A 163 7.19 8.84 -23.21
N GLY A 164 8.40 8.57 -22.73
CA GLY A 164 9.38 9.57 -22.38
C GLY A 164 9.28 10.00 -20.92
N ARG A 165 10.38 10.60 -20.43
CA ARG A 165 10.53 11.01 -19.03
C ARG A 165 9.48 12.05 -18.60
N ASP A 166 9.24 13.06 -19.42
CA ASP A 166 8.35 14.18 -19.07
C ASP A 166 6.91 13.71 -18.87
N GLU A 167 6.40 12.86 -19.77
CA GLU A 167 5.07 12.25 -19.67
C GLU A 167 4.95 11.36 -18.44
N ALA A 168 6.00 10.61 -18.11
CA ALA A 168 6.01 9.73 -16.94
C ALA A 168 5.98 10.53 -15.63
N ILE A 169 6.69 11.67 -15.54
CA ILE A 169 6.62 12.56 -14.38
C ILE A 169 5.18 13.05 -14.18
N VAL A 170 4.56 13.60 -15.23
CA VAL A 170 3.19 14.15 -15.18
C VAL A 170 2.17 13.05 -14.86
N ALA A 171 2.33 11.84 -15.41
CA ALA A 171 1.45 10.72 -15.11
C ALA A 171 1.56 10.27 -13.64
N GLY A 172 2.76 10.25 -13.07
CA GLY A 172 2.95 10.01 -11.65
C GLY A 172 2.26 11.06 -10.79
N ASP A 173 2.41 12.35 -11.13
CA ASP A 173 1.75 13.45 -10.42
C ASP A 173 0.22 13.37 -10.49
N ALA A 174 -0.32 13.02 -11.66
CA ALA A 174 -1.75 12.82 -11.84
C ALA A 174 -2.29 11.69 -10.95
N LEU A 175 -1.59 10.55 -10.87
CA LEU A 175 -1.97 9.43 -10.00
C LEU A 175 -1.86 9.78 -8.50
N LEU A 176 -0.89 10.61 -8.11
CA LEU A 176 -0.82 11.16 -6.75
C LEU A 176 -2.07 12.01 -6.43
N LEU A 177 -2.50 12.87 -7.34
CA LEU A 177 -3.70 13.69 -7.15
C LEU A 177 -4.99 12.84 -7.17
N ASP A 178 -5.06 11.84 -8.05
CA ASP A 178 -6.19 10.91 -8.12
C ASP A 178 -6.36 10.10 -6.84
N THR A 179 -5.26 9.78 -6.14
CA THR A 179 -5.32 9.17 -4.80
C THR A 179 -6.21 9.99 -3.87
N PHE A 180 -5.96 11.30 -3.77
CA PHE A 180 -6.72 12.17 -2.87
C PHE A 180 -8.13 12.43 -3.36
N ARG A 181 -8.32 12.60 -4.67
CA ARG A 181 -9.65 12.71 -5.28
C ARG A 181 -10.51 11.50 -4.91
N THR A 182 -10.02 10.29 -5.16
CA THR A 182 -10.73 9.04 -4.85
C THR A 182 -11.01 8.88 -3.36
N LEU A 183 -10.07 9.23 -2.47
CA LEU A 183 -10.34 9.21 -1.03
C LEU A 183 -11.46 10.18 -0.64
N THR A 184 -11.52 11.38 -1.23
CA THR A 184 -12.57 12.35 -0.90
C THR A 184 -13.95 11.95 -1.42
N GLU A 185 -14.04 11.17 -2.50
CA GLU A 185 -15.29 10.62 -3.04
C GLU A 185 -15.98 9.65 -2.04
N ALA A 186 -15.26 9.15 -1.03
CA ALA A 186 -15.86 8.38 0.05
C ALA A 186 -16.98 9.14 0.78
N ALA A 187 -16.89 10.47 0.86
CA ALA A 187 -17.96 11.29 1.45
C ALA A 187 -19.28 11.17 0.67
N GLU A 188 -19.20 11.08 -0.67
CA GLU A 188 -20.36 10.91 -1.56
C GLU A 188 -20.95 9.49 -1.48
N LEU A 189 -20.13 8.51 -1.10
CA LEU A 189 -20.56 7.14 -0.82
C LEU A 189 -21.17 6.97 0.57
N GLY A 190 -21.26 8.04 1.37
CA GLY A 190 -21.91 8.05 2.69
C GLY A 190 -20.98 7.73 3.86
N PHE A 191 -19.66 7.69 3.66
CA PHE A 191 -18.70 7.55 4.75
C PHE A 191 -18.71 8.81 5.64
N PRO A 192 -18.54 8.68 6.97
CA PRO A 192 -18.53 9.84 7.86
C PRO A 192 -17.43 10.84 7.48
N PRO A 193 -17.72 12.14 7.34
CA PRO A 193 -16.72 13.13 6.91
C PRO A 193 -15.44 13.15 7.77
N ALA A 194 -15.56 12.90 9.08
CA ALA A 194 -14.41 12.80 9.98
C ALA A 194 -13.52 11.59 9.66
N ALA A 195 -14.10 10.44 9.29
CA ALA A 195 -13.35 9.26 8.90
C ALA A 195 -12.66 9.46 7.53
N VAL A 196 -13.34 10.12 6.59
CA VAL A 196 -12.76 10.49 5.29
C VAL A 196 -11.55 11.41 5.46
N LEU A 197 -11.68 12.47 6.27
CA LEU A 197 -10.59 13.39 6.56
C LEU A 197 -9.40 12.69 7.22
N GLU A 198 -9.66 11.81 8.17
CA GLU A 198 -8.60 11.04 8.84
C GLU A 198 -7.92 10.05 7.88
N ALA A 199 -8.65 9.38 6.99
CA ALA A 199 -8.09 8.51 5.96
C ALA A 199 -7.19 9.30 4.98
N VAL A 200 -7.64 10.47 4.52
CA VAL A 200 -6.84 11.40 3.70
C VAL A 200 -5.56 11.80 4.44
N ARG A 201 -5.66 12.15 5.73
CA ARG A 201 -4.49 12.52 6.55
C ARG A 201 -3.50 11.36 6.68
N ILE A 202 -3.98 10.16 6.95
CA ILE A 202 -3.16 8.94 7.06
C ILE A 202 -2.40 8.69 5.75
N VAL A 203 -3.09 8.73 4.61
CA VAL A 203 -2.48 8.48 3.30
C VAL A 203 -1.51 9.60 2.91
N ALA A 204 -1.82 10.87 3.21
CA ALA A 204 -0.91 11.99 2.97
C ALA A 204 0.40 11.86 3.76
N VAL A 205 0.32 11.49 5.04
CA VAL A 205 1.52 11.26 5.87
C VAL A 205 2.34 10.09 5.32
N ALA A 206 1.69 8.99 4.92
CA ALA A 206 2.39 7.86 4.31
C ALA A 206 3.06 8.23 2.98
N GLY A 207 2.45 9.09 2.16
CA GLY A 207 3.08 9.63 0.95
C GLY A 207 4.36 10.41 1.24
N LEU A 208 4.36 11.26 2.28
CA LEU A 208 5.55 11.97 2.73
C LEU A 208 6.62 11.03 3.28
N ASP A 209 6.23 10.01 4.06
CA ASP A 209 7.14 9.02 4.60
C ASP A 209 7.78 8.17 3.48
N LEU A 210 7.02 7.83 2.44
CA LEU A 210 7.57 7.16 1.26
C LEU A 210 8.64 8.03 0.58
N CYS A 211 8.39 9.32 0.38
CA CYS A 211 9.39 10.24 -0.16
C CYS A 211 10.66 10.31 0.72
N ARG A 212 10.50 10.32 2.05
CA ARG A 212 11.63 10.26 2.99
C ARG A 212 12.39 8.94 2.89
N GLY A 213 11.68 7.82 2.77
CA GLY A 213 12.25 6.49 2.58
C GLY A 213 13.08 6.40 1.31
N GLN A 214 12.53 6.88 0.19
CA GLN A 214 13.24 6.93 -1.09
C GLN A 214 14.51 7.79 -1.02
N ALA A 215 14.42 8.98 -0.42
CA ALA A 215 15.58 9.85 -0.22
C ALA A 215 16.64 9.21 0.70
N MET A 216 16.19 8.51 1.75
CA MET A 216 17.08 7.80 2.67
C MET A 216 17.81 6.64 1.99
N GLU A 217 17.11 5.84 1.18
CA GLU A 217 17.70 4.72 0.44
C GLU A 217 18.81 5.17 -0.49
N ALA A 218 18.61 6.26 -1.24
CA ALA A 218 19.65 6.84 -2.09
C ALA A 218 20.91 7.20 -1.28
N GLY A 219 20.75 7.66 -0.03
CA GLY A 219 21.85 7.95 0.88
C GLY A 219 22.49 6.73 1.56
N LEU A 220 21.96 5.52 1.36
CA LEU A 220 22.58 4.27 1.85
C LEU A 220 23.52 3.63 0.81
N ALA A 221 23.41 4.01 -0.46
CA ALA A 221 24.22 3.43 -1.52
C ALA A 221 25.73 3.56 -1.19
N GLY A 222 26.44 2.43 -1.23
CA GLY A 222 27.86 2.33 -0.91
C GLY A 222 28.21 2.26 0.59
N ASP A 223 27.25 2.45 1.50
CA ASP A 223 27.49 2.36 2.95
C ASP A 223 27.09 0.99 3.52
N LEU A 224 28.01 0.03 3.44
CA LEU A 224 27.84 -1.33 4.00
C LEU A 224 27.77 -1.36 5.52
N TYR A 225 28.12 -0.27 6.19
CA TYR A 225 28.20 -0.17 7.64
C TYR A 225 27.10 0.74 8.23
N CYS A 226 26.10 1.10 7.42
CA CYS A 226 24.96 1.91 7.84
C CYS A 226 24.15 1.30 9.00
N GLY A 227 24.25 -0.02 9.18
CA GLY A 227 23.66 -0.77 10.27
C GLY A 227 22.17 -1.11 10.08
N MET A 228 21.73 -2.19 10.71
CA MET A 228 20.37 -2.73 10.57
C MET A 228 19.27 -1.74 11.02
N ALA A 229 19.55 -0.90 12.02
CA ALA A 229 18.58 0.09 12.51
C ALA A 229 18.23 1.15 11.44
N ARG A 230 19.24 1.60 10.68
CA ARG A 230 19.04 2.58 9.61
C ARG A 230 18.34 1.95 8.41
N TYR A 231 18.70 0.71 8.08
CA TYR A 231 17.97 -0.10 7.09
C TYR A 231 16.49 -0.26 7.47
N ARG A 232 16.18 -0.66 8.72
CA ARG A 232 14.79 -0.82 9.18
C ARG A 232 14.00 0.48 9.09
N THR A 233 14.63 1.60 9.44
CA THR A 233 14.02 2.93 9.29
C THR A 233 13.67 3.22 7.83
N MET A 234 14.61 2.97 6.91
CA MET A 234 14.38 3.14 5.47
C MET A 234 13.25 2.22 4.97
N ALA A 235 13.29 0.93 5.31
CA ALA A 235 12.28 -0.05 4.89
C ALA A 235 10.88 0.31 5.43
N GLY A 236 10.80 0.74 6.69
CA GLY A 236 9.56 1.23 7.30
C GLY A 236 9.00 2.46 6.59
N LEU A 237 9.84 3.40 6.17
CA LEU A 237 9.41 4.60 5.45
C LEU A 237 9.03 4.30 3.99
N LYS A 238 9.87 3.59 3.24
CA LYS A 238 9.70 3.32 1.80
C LYS A 238 8.55 2.35 1.52
N THR A 239 8.47 1.27 2.29
CA THR A 239 7.53 0.17 2.05
C THR A 239 6.48 0.07 3.15
N GLY A 240 6.89 0.12 4.42
CA GLY A 240 6.00 -0.04 5.57
C GLY A 240 4.92 1.04 5.66
N ALA A 241 5.25 2.30 5.38
CA ALA A 241 4.34 3.43 5.54
C ALA A 241 3.02 3.24 4.76
N LEU A 242 3.10 2.68 3.55
CA LEU A 242 1.92 2.47 2.72
C LEU A 242 1.11 1.21 3.14
N PHE A 243 1.74 0.21 3.75
CA PHE A 243 1.03 -0.90 4.42
C PHE A 243 0.27 -0.38 5.65
N ILE A 244 0.93 0.43 6.48
CA ILE A 244 0.35 1.06 7.67
C ILE A 244 -0.83 1.95 7.25
N ALA A 245 -0.67 2.76 6.20
CA ALA A 245 -1.76 3.59 5.68
C ALA A 245 -2.93 2.77 5.18
N ALA A 246 -2.70 1.70 4.42
CA ALA A 246 -3.76 0.82 3.95
C ALA A 246 -4.59 0.26 5.12
N CYS A 247 -3.93 -0.32 6.12
CA CYS A 247 -4.63 -0.95 7.23
C CYS A 247 -5.32 0.07 8.13
N ALA A 248 -4.65 1.18 8.45
CA ALA A 248 -5.20 2.23 9.31
C ALA A 248 -6.36 2.98 8.64
N ALA A 249 -6.24 3.34 7.35
CA ALA A 249 -7.32 3.99 6.63
C ALA A 249 -8.54 3.06 6.48
N GLY A 250 -8.31 1.77 6.20
CA GLY A 250 -9.37 0.77 6.16
C GLY A 250 -10.11 0.65 7.48
N ALA A 251 -9.38 0.54 8.59
CA ALA A 251 -9.95 0.49 9.94
C ALA A 251 -10.76 1.75 10.29
N VAL A 252 -10.24 2.94 9.96
CA VAL A 252 -10.92 4.22 10.20
C VAL A 252 -12.20 4.33 9.39
N LEU A 253 -12.15 4.04 8.09
CA LEU A 253 -13.33 4.07 7.21
C LEU A 253 -14.36 3.01 7.59
N GLY A 254 -13.91 1.87 8.12
CA GLY A 254 -14.76 0.80 8.63
C GLY A 254 -15.36 1.05 10.02
N GLY A 255 -15.01 2.18 10.68
CA GLY A 255 -15.54 2.53 11.99
C GLY A 255 -14.90 1.79 13.16
N GLY A 256 -13.66 1.33 12.99
CA GLY A 256 -12.86 0.70 14.04
C GLY A 256 -12.55 1.63 15.21
N SER A 257 -12.39 1.03 16.38
CA SER A 257 -11.96 1.75 17.58
C SER A 257 -10.50 2.22 17.49
N GLY A 258 -10.10 3.17 18.33
CA GLY A 258 -8.71 3.61 18.39
C GLY A 258 -7.73 2.50 18.77
N GLU A 259 -8.17 1.48 19.50
CA GLU A 259 -7.39 0.28 19.83
C GLU A 259 -7.22 -0.62 18.61
N GLU A 260 -8.29 -0.91 17.88
CA GLU A 260 -8.23 -1.70 16.64
C GLU A 260 -7.35 -1.02 15.58
N VAL A 261 -7.47 0.31 15.43
CA VAL A 261 -6.61 1.07 14.50
C VAL A 261 -5.13 0.96 14.91
N ARG A 262 -4.80 1.02 16.21
CA ARG A 262 -3.41 0.87 16.68
C ARG A 262 -2.88 -0.55 16.45
N ALA A 263 -3.68 -1.57 16.72
CA ALA A 263 -3.29 -2.96 16.49
C ALA A 263 -3.03 -3.22 14.99
N LEU A 264 -3.89 -2.70 14.10
CA LEU A 264 -3.71 -2.82 12.65
C LEU A 264 -2.51 -2.03 12.12
N ARG A 265 -2.15 -0.91 12.75
CA ARG A 265 -0.89 -0.20 12.44
C ARG A 265 0.33 -1.04 12.82
N SER A 266 0.32 -1.66 14.00
CA SER A 266 1.43 -2.52 14.47
C SER A 266 1.59 -3.75 13.58
N PHE A 267 0.49 -4.44 13.28
CA PHE A 267 0.44 -5.53 12.31
C PHE A 267 1.07 -5.14 10.97
N ALA A 268 0.69 -3.98 10.44
CA ALA A 268 1.13 -3.50 9.14
C ALA A 268 2.60 -3.06 9.12
N ASP A 269 3.13 -2.54 10.24
CA ASP A 269 4.55 -2.19 10.37
C ASP A 269 5.43 -3.44 10.27
N HIS A 270 5.09 -4.48 11.03
CA HIS A 270 5.76 -5.78 10.97
C HIS A 270 5.63 -6.44 9.60
N LEU A 271 4.42 -6.45 9.02
CA LEU A 271 4.19 -7.02 7.69
C LEU A 271 4.96 -6.27 6.60
N GLY A 272 4.98 -4.93 6.65
CA GLY A 272 5.71 -4.10 5.70
C GLY A 272 7.23 -4.30 5.77
N CYS A 273 7.78 -4.40 6.98
CA CYS A 273 9.19 -4.75 7.20
C CYS A 273 9.50 -6.15 6.66
N ALA A 274 8.69 -7.16 7.00
CA ALA A 274 8.85 -8.52 6.51
C ALA A 274 8.80 -8.59 4.98
N PHE A 275 7.90 -7.84 4.35
CA PHE A 275 7.76 -7.76 2.90
C PHE A 275 9.03 -7.23 2.24
N GLN A 276 9.57 -6.10 2.72
CA GLN A 276 10.81 -5.53 2.18
C GLN A 276 12.02 -6.45 2.41
N MET A 277 12.19 -6.94 3.63
CA MET A 277 13.31 -7.85 3.98
C MET A 277 13.27 -9.13 3.13
N ARG A 278 12.07 -9.63 2.85
CA ARG A 278 11.89 -10.77 1.96
C ARG A 278 12.25 -10.42 0.52
N ASP A 279 11.75 -9.31 -0.01
CA ASP A 279 12.05 -8.89 -1.38
C ASP A 279 13.56 -8.72 -1.60
N ASP A 280 14.28 -8.17 -0.64
CA ASP A 280 15.75 -8.08 -0.63
C ASP A 280 16.45 -9.45 -0.58
N LEU A 281 15.84 -10.44 0.09
CA LEU A 281 16.40 -11.78 0.29
C LEU A 281 16.17 -12.68 -0.94
N LEU A 282 15.04 -12.55 -1.62
CA LEU A 282 14.61 -13.42 -2.72
C LEU A 282 15.65 -13.59 -3.85
N PRO A 283 16.39 -12.55 -4.29
CA PRO A 283 17.41 -12.68 -5.32
C PRO A 283 18.58 -13.60 -4.92
N TYR A 284 18.78 -13.83 -3.62
CA TYR A 284 19.86 -14.66 -3.09
C TYR A 284 19.41 -16.09 -2.73
N LEU A 285 18.12 -16.41 -2.81
CA LEU A 285 17.59 -17.75 -2.53
C LEU A 285 17.40 -18.59 -3.81
N ALA A 286 16.98 -17.98 -4.92
CA ALA A 286 16.69 -18.71 -6.16
C ALA A 286 17.95 -19.30 -6.82
N ASP A 287 17.92 -20.57 -7.27
CA ASP A 287 19.00 -21.11 -8.10
C ASP A 287 19.23 -20.22 -9.33
N THR A 288 20.50 -20.05 -9.68
CA THR A 288 21.09 -18.98 -10.50
C THR A 288 20.51 -18.79 -11.92
N SER A 289 19.56 -19.62 -12.36
CA SER A 289 18.89 -19.48 -13.66
C SER A 289 17.65 -18.58 -13.64
N ARG A 290 17.16 -18.17 -12.45
CA ARG A 290 15.97 -17.31 -12.29
C ARG A 290 16.15 -16.08 -11.41
N ALA A 291 17.37 -15.81 -10.93
CA ALA A 291 17.67 -14.56 -10.23
C ALA A 291 17.50 -13.40 -11.24
N GLY A 292 16.35 -12.74 -11.19
CA GLY A 292 15.95 -11.74 -12.18
C GLY A 292 16.81 -10.48 -12.15
N LYS A 293 16.45 -9.50 -13.00
CA LYS A 293 17.14 -8.20 -13.12
C LYS A 293 17.34 -7.45 -11.80
N SER A 294 16.47 -7.65 -10.80
CA SER A 294 16.52 -6.97 -9.50
C SER A 294 17.87 -7.15 -8.78
N SER A 295 18.43 -8.37 -8.73
CA SER A 295 19.74 -8.61 -8.08
C SER A 295 20.88 -7.84 -8.73
N VAL A 296 20.81 -7.67 -10.05
CA VAL A 296 21.82 -6.94 -10.81
C VAL A 296 21.67 -5.45 -10.55
N THR A 297 20.43 -4.93 -10.52
CA THR A 297 20.15 -3.52 -10.20
C THR A 297 20.69 -3.13 -8.83
N ASP A 298 20.43 -3.93 -7.78
CA ASP A 298 20.90 -3.61 -6.43
C ASP A 298 22.44 -3.57 -6.32
N ILE A 299 23.13 -4.47 -7.02
CA ILE A 299 24.60 -4.50 -7.07
C ILE A 299 25.15 -3.29 -7.84
N VAL A 300 24.57 -2.99 -9.01
CA VAL A 300 24.97 -1.84 -9.82
C VAL A 300 24.79 -0.54 -9.04
N ASN A 301 23.72 -0.43 -8.27
CA ASN A 301 23.41 0.71 -7.42
C ASN A 301 24.10 0.66 -6.04
N GLN A 302 24.97 -0.33 -5.81
CA GLN A 302 25.74 -0.52 -4.56
C GLN A 302 24.84 -0.51 -3.31
N ARG A 303 23.64 -1.06 -3.42
CA ARG A 303 22.65 -1.04 -2.33
C ARG A 303 23.01 -2.06 -1.25
N PRO A 304 23.16 -1.65 0.02
CA PRO A 304 23.38 -2.57 1.14
C PRO A 304 22.05 -3.22 1.54
N THR A 305 21.59 -4.20 0.75
CA THR A 305 20.30 -4.86 1.00
C THR A 305 20.31 -5.67 2.30
N PHE A 306 19.12 -6.00 2.81
CA PHE A 306 18.97 -6.73 4.08
C PHE A 306 19.92 -7.93 4.28
N PRO A 307 19.99 -8.94 3.39
CA PRO A 307 20.86 -10.09 3.62
C PRO A 307 22.35 -9.72 3.61
N VAL A 308 22.74 -8.65 2.90
CA VAL A 308 24.12 -8.14 2.89
C VAL A 308 24.49 -7.58 4.25
N LEU A 309 23.61 -6.80 4.86
CA LEU A 309 23.84 -6.24 6.20
C LEU A 309 23.95 -7.33 7.26
N VAL A 310 23.09 -8.36 7.19
CA VAL A 310 23.23 -9.56 8.04
C VAL A 310 24.57 -10.25 7.78
N GLY A 311 25.01 -10.33 6.51
CA GLY A 311 26.34 -10.82 6.15
C GLY A 311 27.47 -10.05 6.81
N ILE A 312 27.43 -8.72 6.81
CA ILE A 312 28.44 -7.87 7.46
C ILE A 312 28.48 -8.08 8.98
N GLU A 313 27.32 -8.24 9.62
CA GLU A 313 27.19 -8.54 11.06
C GLU A 313 27.89 -9.86 11.42
N LEU A 314 27.68 -10.92 10.61
CA LEU A 314 28.15 -12.28 10.91
C LEU A 314 29.56 -12.59 10.38
N ALA A 315 30.01 -11.90 9.34
CA ALA A 315 31.23 -12.23 8.61
C ALA A 315 32.52 -12.05 9.43
N ASP A 316 33.50 -12.92 9.19
CA ASP A 316 34.89 -12.67 9.58
C ASP A 316 35.58 -11.63 8.66
N THR A 317 36.84 -11.31 8.95
CA THR A 317 37.61 -10.32 8.17
C THR A 317 37.77 -10.68 6.69
N SER A 318 37.91 -11.97 6.36
CA SER A 318 38.07 -12.45 4.98
C SER A 318 36.73 -12.38 4.21
N GLN A 319 35.65 -12.80 4.86
CA GLN A 319 34.30 -12.76 4.34
C GLN A 319 33.82 -11.31 4.13
N ARG A 320 34.11 -10.39 5.08
CA ARG A 320 33.80 -8.95 4.91
C ARG A 320 34.46 -8.36 3.68
N ARG A 321 35.74 -8.65 3.44
CA ARG A 321 36.44 -8.19 2.23
C ARG A 321 35.81 -8.73 0.93
N ARG A 322 35.26 -9.95 0.95
CA ARG A 322 34.53 -10.51 -0.20
C ARG A 322 33.21 -9.78 -0.43
N ILE A 323 32.45 -9.47 0.62
CA ILE A 323 31.22 -8.67 0.54
C ILE A 323 31.52 -7.27 -0.01
N GLU A 324 32.53 -6.59 0.55
CA GLU A 324 33.00 -5.28 0.07
C GLU A 324 33.43 -5.33 -1.40
N ARG A 325 34.15 -6.37 -1.82
CA ARG A 325 34.56 -6.55 -3.21
C ARG A 325 33.36 -6.74 -4.14
N SER A 326 32.35 -7.49 -3.72
CA SER A 326 31.12 -7.70 -4.49
C SER A 326 30.34 -6.41 -4.72
N LEU A 327 30.20 -5.56 -3.70
CA LEU A 327 29.41 -4.32 -3.80
C LEU A 327 30.22 -3.08 -4.17
N GLY A 328 31.55 -3.16 -4.19
CA GLY A 328 32.42 -2.04 -4.53
C GLY A 328 32.49 -1.65 -6.02
N GLY A 329 31.62 -2.19 -6.88
CA GLY A 329 31.55 -1.84 -8.30
C GLY A 329 32.74 -2.29 -9.16
N ARG A 330 33.58 -3.21 -8.66
CA ARG A 330 34.81 -3.66 -9.34
C ARG A 330 34.65 -4.95 -10.14
N LEU A 331 33.50 -5.60 -10.04
CA LEU A 331 33.19 -6.87 -10.70
C LEU A 331 32.01 -6.67 -11.65
N PRO A 332 31.93 -7.43 -12.76
CA PRO A 332 30.69 -7.57 -13.51
C PRO A 332 29.55 -7.99 -12.58
N ALA A 333 28.35 -7.43 -12.77
CA ALA A 333 27.25 -7.61 -11.82
C ALA A 333 26.88 -9.10 -11.56
N ASP A 334 26.90 -9.94 -12.59
CA ASP A 334 26.63 -11.37 -12.46
C ASP A 334 27.73 -12.12 -11.67
N GLU A 335 28.97 -11.66 -11.75
CA GLU A 335 30.09 -12.21 -10.95
C GLU A 335 30.00 -11.72 -9.51
N ALA A 336 29.73 -10.43 -9.30
CA ALA A 336 29.47 -9.85 -7.99
C ALA A 336 28.33 -10.56 -7.27
N HIS A 337 27.21 -10.84 -7.95
CA HIS A 337 26.05 -11.53 -7.39
C HIS A 337 26.39 -12.95 -6.96
N ARG A 338 27.08 -13.71 -7.82
CA ARG A 338 27.53 -15.08 -7.49
C ARG A 338 28.46 -15.09 -6.28
N LEU A 339 29.45 -14.20 -6.24
CA LEU A 339 30.37 -14.08 -5.11
C LEU A 339 29.63 -13.68 -3.83
N LEU A 340 28.69 -12.73 -3.92
CA LEU A 340 27.91 -12.24 -2.80
C LEU A 340 27.01 -13.35 -2.25
N ARG A 341 26.26 -14.06 -3.10
CA ARG A 341 25.47 -15.22 -2.70
C ARG A 341 26.34 -16.28 -2.00
N GLN A 342 27.51 -16.57 -2.56
CA GLN A 342 28.42 -17.56 -1.99
C GLN A 342 28.84 -17.17 -0.56
N VAL A 343 29.34 -15.95 -0.36
CA VAL A 343 29.78 -15.50 0.97
C VAL A 343 28.60 -15.37 1.95
N LEU A 344 27.42 -14.94 1.49
CA LEU A 344 26.21 -14.91 2.33
C LEU A 344 25.72 -16.30 2.75
N THR A 345 25.99 -17.31 1.93
CA THR A 345 25.72 -18.71 2.28
C THR A 345 26.72 -19.22 3.30
N GLU A 346 28.02 -18.99 3.06
CA GLU A 346 29.11 -19.44 3.95
C GLU A 346 29.05 -18.79 5.35
N THR A 347 28.60 -17.54 5.44
CA THR A 347 28.42 -16.82 6.71
C THR A 347 27.18 -17.26 7.49
N GLY A 348 26.26 -18.02 6.88
CA GLY A 348 24.95 -18.31 7.45
C GLY A 348 23.95 -17.15 7.36
N ALA A 349 24.32 -16.03 6.73
CA ALA A 349 23.49 -14.82 6.65
C ALA A 349 22.14 -15.05 5.97
N LEU A 350 22.06 -15.92 4.95
CA LEU A 350 20.78 -16.24 4.28
C LEU A 350 19.80 -16.96 5.22
N ALA A 351 20.30 -17.86 6.07
CA ALA A 351 19.48 -18.58 7.04
C ALA A 351 19.01 -17.63 8.16
N GLU A 352 19.92 -16.80 8.69
CA GLU A 352 19.60 -15.79 9.70
C GLU A 352 18.60 -14.74 9.17
N ALA A 353 18.82 -14.24 7.95
CA ALA A 353 17.89 -13.33 7.28
C ALA A 353 16.49 -13.95 7.14
N SER A 354 16.42 -15.23 6.74
CA SER A 354 15.15 -15.96 6.65
C SER A 354 14.44 -16.07 8.02
N ALA A 355 15.20 -16.33 9.09
CA ALA A 355 14.67 -16.41 10.45
C ALA A 355 14.13 -15.07 10.94
N ARG A 356 14.86 -13.96 10.68
CA ARG A 356 14.40 -12.61 11.01
C ARG A 356 13.13 -12.21 10.25
N VAL A 357 13.01 -12.56 8.96
CA VAL A 357 11.75 -12.38 8.21
C VAL A 357 10.60 -13.15 8.87
N ALA A 358 10.83 -14.42 9.25
CA ALA A 358 9.81 -15.23 9.91
C ALA A 358 9.39 -14.64 11.28
N ALA A 359 10.33 -14.05 12.02
CA ALA A 359 10.05 -13.40 13.29
C ALA A 359 9.15 -12.16 13.14
N GLU A 360 9.38 -11.32 12.12
CA GLU A 360 8.49 -10.18 11.83
C GLU A 360 7.07 -10.65 11.46
N VAL A 361 6.94 -11.75 10.70
CA VAL A 361 5.63 -12.32 10.38
C VAL A 361 4.92 -12.85 11.62
N ALA A 362 5.65 -13.52 12.52
CA ALA A 362 5.11 -13.99 13.78
C ALA A 362 4.63 -12.82 14.66
N ALA A 363 5.38 -11.72 14.70
CA ALA A 363 4.98 -10.49 15.40
C ALA A 363 3.71 -9.88 14.78
N ALA A 364 3.65 -9.78 13.44
CA ALA A 364 2.46 -9.31 12.74
C ALA A 364 1.22 -10.15 13.12
N ARG A 365 1.32 -11.48 13.14
CA ARG A 365 0.21 -12.35 13.57
C ARG A 365 -0.24 -12.10 15.00
N ALA A 366 0.71 -11.89 15.91
CA ALA A 366 0.40 -11.66 17.32
C ALA A 366 -0.44 -10.39 17.51
N ASP A 367 -0.17 -9.34 16.72
CA ASP A 367 -0.94 -8.09 16.74
C ASP A 367 -2.40 -8.25 16.28
N LEU A 368 -2.72 -9.33 15.56
CA LEU A 368 -4.07 -9.64 15.12
C LEU A 368 -4.88 -10.47 16.13
N ALA A 369 -4.27 -10.94 17.22
CA ALA A 369 -4.96 -11.72 18.26
C ALA A 369 -6.25 -11.04 18.80
N PRO A 370 -6.32 -9.71 19.02
CA PRO A 370 -7.53 -9.04 19.49
C PRO A 370 -8.73 -9.11 18.53
N PHE A 371 -8.50 -9.42 17.24
CA PHE A 371 -9.56 -9.51 16.24
C PHE A 371 -10.25 -10.88 16.23
N GLY A 372 -9.62 -11.91 16.81
CA GLY A 372 -10.09 -13.29 16.76
C GLY A 372 -10.32 -13.73 15.31
N VAL A 373 -11.46 -14.37 15.05
CA VAL A 373 -11.85 -14.83 13.70
C VAL A 373 -11.85 -13.70 12.66
N ARG A 374 -12.11 -12.45 13.07
CA ARG A 374 -12.11 -11.29 12.15
C ARG A 374 -10.72 -10.98 11.57
N GLY A 375 -9.65 -11.48 12.20
CA GLY A 375 -8.27 -11.28 11.76
C GLY A 375 -7.73 -12.39 10.84
N GLU A 376 -8.44 -13.51 10.68
CA GLU A 376 -7.92 -14.70 9.98
C GLU A 376 -7.55 -14.43 8.52
N ARG A 377 -8.32 -13.58 7.83
CA ARG A 377 -8.03 -13.21 6.44
C ARG A 377 -6.76 -12.36 6.31
N LEU A 378 -6.52 -11.45 7.25
CA LEU A 378 -5.28 -10.67 7.30
C LEU A 378 -4.08 -11.56 7.65
N ILE A 379 -4.26 -12.56 8.51
CA ILE A 379 -3.23 -13.57 8.80
C ILE A 379 -2.91 -14.38 7.55
N ALA A 380 -3.92 -14.90 6.85
CA ALA A 380 -3.73 -15.67 5.62
C ALA A 380 -3.06 -14.84 4.52
N LEU A 381 -3.39 -13.55 4.44
CA LEU A 381 -2.77 -12.60 3.53
C LEU A 381 -1.30 -12.34 3.86
N ALA A 382 -0.96 -12.14 5.14
CA ALA A 382 0.43 -12.03 5.58
C ALA A 382 1.22 -13.30 5.22
N ASP A 383 0.62 -14.47 5.40
CA ASP A 383 1.23 -15.75 5.10
C ASP A 383 1.47 -15.97 3.62
N SER A 384 0.56 -15.54 2.76
CA SER A 384 0.69 -15.73 1.33
C SER A 384 1.68 -14.77 0.68
N MET A 385 1.73 -13.51 1.16
CA MET A 385 2.70 -12.51 0.73
C MET A 385 4.12 -13.01 0.96
N ILE A 386 4.31 -13.69 2.09
CA ILE A 386 5.58 -14.28 2.44
C ILE A 386 5.68 -15.62 1.69
N GLY A 387 4.76 -16.58 1.77
CA GLY A 387 4.82 -17.89 1.10
C GLY A 387 4.93 -17.89 -0.45
N ARG A 388 4.81 -16.75 -1.15
CA ARG A 388 4.74 -16.62 -2.63
C ARG A 388 3.51 -17.31 -3.26
N THR A 389 2.47 -17.59 -2.50
CA THR A 389 1.20 -18.19 -2.97
C THR A 389 0.14 -17.16 -3.37
N TRP A 390 0.53 -15.91 -3.64
CA TRP A 390 -0.36 -14.83 -4.07
C TRP A 390 -0.10 -14.36 -5.49
#